data_AF-A0A951UC48-F1
#
_entry.id   AF-A0A951UC48-F1
#
_cell.length_a   1.000
_cell.length_b   1.000
_cell.length_c   1.000
_cell.angle_alpha   90.00
_cell.angle_beta   90.00
_cell.angle_gamma   90.00
#
_symmetry.space_group_name_H-M   'P 1'
#
loop_
_entity.id
_entity.type
_entity.pdbx_description
1 polymer ?
#
loop_
_entity_poly.entity_id
_entity_poly.type
_entity_poly.pdbx_seq_one_letter_code
_entity_poly.pdbx_strand_id
1 'polypeptide(L)'
;MKRRIITAAILLTATSSACTQPLYDTNYGKHLQAQTLARVAVGYAEVGHKEKASQVLAEAHQSAKAIKNNLKESTLLEVAMKYAQAGQYDQALKIAKAIKDDDVTNFWLDKIAVEAAEVGQYDQALKANKAMRDGAVKPDTLAKVALHAAQTEQYDRALQIAKMIEFDETRAKALVKVANEYSRAGQKDKALQILDQALEETKAMEDGTAFKADALAEVAVGYAQAGQKDKALQILAQVLQDTKAMDWSYIVLAEVALKYAEVGQKGKAQQILSEVLGSVPDGSLNTLAVIYAQGGQPDQAFEIFKSIKNNSDKPDKVIHGSRSYDALTEIALMYAKVGQYDQALQVTKAIKYTVNRMQALAAIAVEYAKARQYDQALQVVESIKSVDDGGEFFQAEALAAIALLCTKAEPAHQASQILDQVLKVAKPIEDEDDKAIALAEIASQYAVVGQKDKALQILDQALWRAETITSRRVVDLGLFRFTL
;
A
#
# COMPACT_ATOMS: atom_id res chain seq x y z
N MET A 1 22.94 -14.19 3.51
CA MET A 1 22.09 -15.39 3.30
C MET A 1 20.69 -14.90 2.94
N LYS A 2 20.09 -15.53 1.93
CA LYS A 2 19.07 -14.99 1.00
C LYS A 2 17.78 -14.47 1.68
N ARG A 3 17.52 -13.16 1.61
CA ARG A 3 16.17 -12.58 1.75
C ARG A 3 15.41 -12.82 0.44
N ARG A 4 14.43 -13.74 0.45
CA ARG A 4 13.40 -13.83 -0.58
C ARG A 4 12.26 -12.92 -0.14
N ILE A 5 12.35 -11.65 -0.53
CA ILE A 5 11.20 -10.75 -0.47
C ILE A 5 10.23 -11.24 -1.53
N ILE A 6 9.10 -11.79 -1.08
CA ILE A 6 7.92 -12.04 -1.91
C ILE A 6 7.34 -10.67 -2.22
N THR A 7 7.86 -10.05 -3.28
CA THR A 7 7.08 -9.11 -4.07
C THR A 7 6.10 -9.96 -4.85
N ALA A 8 4.80 -9.76 -4.63
CA ALA A 8 3.76 -10.21 -5.55
C ALA A 8 3.95 -9.48 -6.89
N ALA A 9 4.93 -9.94 -7.66
CA ALA A 9 5.11 -9.60 -9.06
C ALA A 9 4.71 -10.85 -9.82
N ILE A 10 3.54 -10.78 -10.46
CA ILE A 10 3.14 -11.69 -11.53
C ILE A 10 4.21 -11.56 -12.62
N LEU A 11 5.16 -12.50 -12.64
CA LEU A 11 6.13 -12.66 -13.71
C LEU A 11 5.58 -13.74 -14.65
N LEU A 12 4.74 -13.28 -15.59
CA LEU A 12 4.43 -13.99 -16.82
C LEU A 12 5.71 -14.00 -17.69
N THR A 13 6.56 -15.02 -17.53
CA THR A 13 7.54 -15.35 -18.57
C THR A 13 6.89 -16.35 -19.51
N ALA A 14 6.19 -15.82 -20.52
CA ALA A 14 5.87 -16.56 -21.72
C ALA A 14 7.15 -16.69 -22.56
N THR A 15 7.73 -17.88 -22.60
CA THR A 15 8.58 -18.29 -23.72
C THR A 15 7.84 -19.37 -24.48
N SER A 16 7.52 -19.07 -25.74
CA SER A 16 7.02 -20.01 -26.74
C SER A 16 7.89 -21.28 -26.74
N SER A 17 7.33 -22.48 -26.82
CA SER A 17 6.75 -23.05 -28.04
C SER A 17 6.18 -24.43 -27.70
N ALA A 18 5.08 -24.79 -28.37
CA ALA A 18 4.54 -26.15 -28.51
C ALA A 18 3.88 -26.79 -27.26
N CYS A 19 2.62 -26.46 -27.01
CA CYS A 19 1.51 -27.43 -27.08
C CYS A 19 0.18 -26.76 -26.77
N THR A 20 -0.74 -26.84 -27.73
CA THR A 20 -2.16 -26.52 -27.61
C THR A 20 -2.83 -27.33 -26.49
N GLN A 21 -3.18 -26.67 -25.37
CA GLN A 21 -4.40 -26.91 -24.55
C GLN A 21 -4.61 -25.73 -23.58
N PRO A 22 -5.72 -24.95 -23.63
CA PRO A 22 -6.09 -24.08 -22.53
C PRO A 22 -6.89 -24.90 -21.50
N LEU A 23 -6.20 -25.76 -20.75
CA LEU A 23 -6.73 -26.27 -19.48
C LEU A 23 -6.48 -25.19 -18.43
N TYR A 24 -7.43 -24.27 -18.25
CA TYR A 24 -7.42 -23.41 -17.07
C TYR A 24 -7.50 -24.30 -15.82
N ASP A 25 -6.40 -24.36 -15.07
CA ASP A 25 -6.18 -25.21 -13.91
C ASP A 25 -7.32 -25.04 -12.89
N THR A 26 -7.98 -26.14 -12.48
CA THR A 26 -9.01 -26.16 -11.42
C THR A 26 -8.52 -25.47 -10.13
N ASN A 27 -7.22 -25.44 -9.89
CA ASN A 27 -6.62 -24.70 -8.78
C ASN A 27 -6.73 -23.17 -8.95
N TYR A 28 -6.53 -22.65 -10.16
CA TYR A 28 -6.61 -21.22 -10.45
C TYR A 28 -8.06 -20.71 -10.33
N GLY A 29 -9.04 -21.47 -10.84
CA GLY A 29 -10.46 -21.12 -10.64
C GLY A 29 -10.88 -21.10 -9.16
N LYS A 30 -10.35 -22.02 -8.34
CA LYS A 30 -10.57 -22.04 -6.89
C LYS A 30 -9.87 -20.89 -6.16
N HIS A 31 -8.69 -20.49 -6.64
CA HIS A 31 -7.97 -19.33 -6.13
C HIS A 31 -8.81 -18.06 -6.29
N LEU A 32 -9.26 -17.79 -7.52
CA LEU A 32 -10.12 -16.64 -7.82
C LEU A 32 -11.40 -16.70 -6.97
N GLN A 33 -12.15 -17.81 -7.03
CA GLN A 33 -13.37 -17.99 -6.23
C GLN A 33 -13.16 -17.71 -4.74
N ALA A 34 -12.08 -18.20 -4.13
CA ALA A 34 -11.79 -17.94 -2.72
C ALA A 34 -11.55 -16.45 -2.44
N GLN A 35 -10.80 -15.76 -3.30
CA GLN A 35 -10.55 -14.32 -3.17
C GLN A 35 -11.84 -13.51 -3.29
N THR A 36 -12.66 -13.80 -4.31
CA THR A 36 -13.92 -13.10 -4.57
C THR A 36 -14.90 -13.28 -3.43
N LEU A 37 -15.13 -14.53 -3.00
CA LEU A 37 -16.04 -14.85 -1.88
C LEU A 37 -15.60 -14.13 -0.60
N ALA A 38 -14.30 -14.13 -0.32
CA ALA A 38 -13.78 -13.48 0.87
C ALA A 38 -13.98 -11.95 0.87
N ARG A 39 -13.87 -11.28 -0.30
CA ARG A 39 -14.19 -9.85 -0.45
C ARG A 39 -15.69 -9.58 -0.29
N VAL A 40 -16.53 -10.36 -0.94
CA VAL A 40 -18.00 -10.27 -0.81
C VAL A 40 -18.43 -10.42 0.65
N ALA A 41 -17.79 -11.33 1.39
CA ALA A 41 -18.08 -11.54 2.79
C ALA A 41 -17.74 -10.34 3.69
N VAL A 42 -16.65 -9.61 3.39
CA VAL A 42 -16.34 -8.35 4.08
C VAL A 42 -17.45 -7.33 3.86
N GLY A 43 -17.96 -7.20 2.63
CA GLY A 43 -19.10 -6.34 2.35
C GLY A 43 -20.35 -6.71 3.15
N TYR A 44 -20.67 -8.01 3.30
CA TYR A 44 -21.75 -8.44 4.20
C TYR A 44 -21.48 -8.07 5.66
N ALA A 45 -20.24 -8.18 6.13
CA ALA A 45 -19.87 -7.81 7.50
C ALA A 45 -20.09 -6.31 7.76
N GLU A 46 -19.71 -5.46 6.80
CA GLU A 46 -19.86 -4.00 6.87
C GLU A 46 -21.32 -3.54 6.82
N VAL A 47 -22.18 -4.22 6.06
CA VAL A 47 -23.63 -3.95 6.07
C VAL A 47 -24.30 -4.44 7.38
N GLY A 48 -23.59 -5.26 8.17
CA GLY A 48 -24.05 -5.79 9.46
C GLY A 48 -24.57 -7.24 9.42
N HIS A 49 -24.50 -7.91 8.27
CA HIS A 49 -24.91 -9.30 8.09
C HIS A 49 -23.80 -10.28 8.48
N LYS A 50 -23.42 -10.25 9.76
CA LYS A 50 -22.28 -11.01 10.31
C LYS A 50 -22.38 -12.52 10.10
N GLU A 51 -23.57 -13.10 10.18
CA GLU A 51 -23.77 -14.53 9.96
C GLU A 51 -23.51 -14.92 8.51
N LYS A 52 -24.10 -14.18 7.55
CA LYS A 52 -23.87 -14.40 6.12
C LYS A 52 -22.40 -14.17 5.75
N ALA A 53 -21.76 -13.13 6.29
CA ALA A 53 -20.33 -12.91 6.14
C ALA A 53 -19.49 -14.11 6.64
N SER A 54 -19.83 -14.66 7.80
CA SER A 54 -19.16 -15.85 8.36
C SER A 54 -19.31 -17.08 7.48
N GLN A 55 -20.52 -17.30 6.94
CA GLN A 55 -20.78 -18.40 6.03
C GLN A 55 -19.96 -18.27 4.74
N VAL A 56 -20.02 -17.11 4.08
CA VAL A 56 -19.30 -16.88 2.82
C VAL A 56 -17.78 -16.94 3.03
N LEU A 57 -17.24 -16.47 4.16
CA LEU A 57 -15.82 -16.65 4.52
C LEU A 57 -15.46 -18.12 4.75
N ALA A 58 -16.36 -18.93 5.31
CA ALA A 58 -16.13 -20.35 5.49
C ALA A 58 -16.07 -21.07 4.13
N GLU A 59 -16.92 -20.68 3.18
CA GLU A 59 -16.90 -21.18 1.80
C GLU A 59 -15.61 -20.77 1.08
N ALA A 60 -15.20 -19.50 1.17
CA ALA A 60 -13.93 -19.00 0.64
C ALA A 60 -12.72 -19.80 1.16
N HIS A 61 -12.71 -20.08 2.47
CA HIS A 61 -11.68 -20.88 3.11
C HIS A 61 -11.69 -22.34 2.62
N GLN A 62 -12.87 -22.93 2.39
CA GLN A 62 -12.96 -24.27 1.82
C GLN A 62 -12.41 -24.32 0.39
N SER A 63 -12.76 -23.34 -0.46
CA SER A 63 -12.21 -23.23 -1.80
C SER A 63 -10.69 -23.09 -1.79
N ALA A 64 -10.14 -22.23 -0.92
CA ALA A 64 -8.70 -22.08 -0.72
C ALA A 64 -8.03 -23.40 -0.27
N LYS A 65 -8.65 -24.14 0.66
CA LYS A 65 -8.13 -25.46 1.11
C LYS A 65 -8.09 -26.50 0.01
N ALA A 66 -9.01 -26.42 -0.94
CA ALA A 66 -9.16 -27.37 -2.04
C ALA A 66 -8.15 -27.17 -3.18
N ILE A 67 -7.31 -26.13 -3.10
CA ILE A 67 -6.17 -25.89 -3.97
C ILE A 67 -5.03 -26.85 -3.60
N LYS A 68 -4.38 -27.43 -4.62
CA LYS A 68 -3.33 -28.46 -4.48
C LYS A 68 -1.94 -28.00 -4.92
N ASN A 69 -1.86 -26.91 -5.69
CA ASN A 69 -0.59 -26.36 -6.16
C ASN A 69 -0.06 -25.29 -5.20
N ASN A 70 0.96 -24.57 -5.63
CA ASN A 70 1.62 -23.49 -4.87
C ASN A 70 0.73 -22.29 -4.54
N LEU A 71 -0.42 -22.11 -5.21
CA LEU A 71 -1.37 -21.02 -4.90
C LEU A 71 -2.11 -21.24 -3.57
N LYS A 72 -2.09 -22.45 -3.01
CA LYS A 72 -2.86 -22.78 -1.81
C LYS A 72 -2.53 -21.86 -0.63
N GLU A 73 -1.24 -21.68 -0.35
CA GLU A 73 -0.79 -20.93 0.82
C GLU A 73 -1.12 -19.44 0.67
N SER A 74 -0.84 -18.83 -0.48
CA SER A 74 -1.18 -17.42 -0.74
C SER A 74 -2.70 -17.18 -0.67
N THR A 75 -3.51 -18.09 -1.21
CA THR A 75 -4.98 -17.96 -1.15
C THR A 75 -5.51 -18.08 0.27
N LEU A 76 -5.00 -19.04 1.06
CA LEU A 76 -5.42 -19.19 2.46
C LEU A 76 -5.12 -17.92 3.27
N LEU A 77 -4.01 -17.26 2.96
CA LEU A 77 -3.58 -16.05 3.64
C LEU A 77 -4.43 -14.82 3.29
N GLU A 78 -4.78 -14.67 2.03
CA GLU A 78 -5.71 -13.62 1.59
C GLU A 78 -7.07 -13.80 2.28
N VAL A 79 -7.56 -15.04 2.35
CA VAL A 79 -8.79 -15.37 3.10
C VAL A 79 -8.61 -15.04 4.60
N ALA A 80 -7.45 -15.34 5.20
CA ALA A 80 -7.17 -14.98 6.60
C ALA A 80 -7.24 -13.46 6.84
N MET A 81 -6.74 -12.65 5.91
CA MET A 81 -6.85 -11.19 5.99
C MET A 81 -8.31 -10.73 5.92
N LYS A 82 -9.13 -11.37 5.08
CA LYS A 82 -10.57 -11.07 5.01
C LYS A 82 -11.35 -11.51 6.24
N TYR A 83 -10.95 -12.60 6.91
CA TYR A 83 -11.44 -12.91 8.25
C TYR A 83 -11.11 -11.79 9.25
N ALA A 84 -9.90 -11.23 9.23
CA ALA A 84 -9.52 -10.12 10.11
C ALA A 84 -10.36 -8.86 9.84
N GLN A 85 -10.56 -8.50 8.57
CA GLN A 85 -11.40 -7.36 8.15
C GLN A 85 -12.87 -7.52 8.57
N ALA A 86 -13.40 -8.74 8.52
CA ALA A 86 -14.73 -9.06 9.03
C ALA A 86 -14.81 -9.17 10.57
N GLY A 87 -13.74 -8.86 11.31
CA GLY A 87 -13.67 -8.91 12.77
C GLY A 87 -13.46 -10.32 13.36
N GLN A 88 -13.14 -11.31 12.55
CA GLN A 88 -12.96 -12.72 12.95
C GLN A 88 -11.48 -13.08 13.16
N TYR A 89 -10.80 -12.35 14.04
CA TYR A 89 -9.36 -12.43 14.26
C TYR A 89 -8.86 -13.84 14.64
N ASP A 90 -9.61 -14.60 15.44
CA ASP A 90 -9.18 -15.93 15.86
C ASP A 90 -9.08 -16.91 14.67
N GLN A 91 -9.98 -16.79 13.68
CA GLN A 91 -9.90 -17.58 12.45
C GLN A 91 -8.73 -17.13 11.58
N ALA A 92 -8.53 -15.82 11.43
CA ALA A 92 -7.39 -15.26 10.72
C ALA A 92 -6.06 -15.76 11.28
N LEU A 93 -5.89 -15.68 12.60
CA LEU A 93 -4.70 -16.16 13.31
C LEU A 93 -4.50 -17.67 13.19
N LYS A 94 -5.58 -18.46 13.23
CA LYS A 94 -5.53 -19.91 13.07
C LYS A 94 -4.99 -20.29 11.68
N ILE A 95 -5.43 -19.60 10.64
CA ILE A 95 -4.96 -19.86 9.28
C ILE A 95 -3.49 -19.44 9.14
N ALA A 96 -3.13 -18.22 9.55
CA ALA A 96 -1.76 -17.72 9.45
C ALA A 96 -0.76 -18.64 10.18
N LYS A 97 -1.08 -19.10 11.40
CA LYS A 97 -0.23 -20.00 12.19
C LYS A 97 -0.05 -21.39 11.59
N ALA A 98 -0.98 -21.83 10.74
CA ALA A 98 -0.93 -23.16 10.11
C ALA A 98 0.10 -23.22 8.96
N ILE A 99 0.63 -22.08 8.54
CA ILE A 99 1.62 -21.98 7.46
C ILE A 99 3.00 -22.29 8.01
N LYS A 100 3.77 -23.02 7.20
CA LYS A 100 5.08 -23.54 7.59
C LYS A 100 6.19 -22.52 7.39
N ASP A 101 6.13 -21.76 6.31
CA ASP A 101 7.12 -20.74 5.98
C ASP A 101 7.04 -19.56 6.96
N ASP A 102 8.12 -19.30 7.68
CA ASP A 102 8.17 -18.31 8.74
C ASP A 102 8.09 -16.88 8.18
N ASP A 103 8.81 -16.58 7.09
CA ASP A 103 8.82 -15.25 6.47
C ASP A 103 7.41 -14.88 5.99
N VAL A 104 6.75 -15.82 5.31
CA VAL A 104 5.36 -15.70 4.87
C VAL A 104 4.44 -15.53 6.09
N THR A 105 4.55 -16.39 7.09
CA THR A 105 3.70 -16.33 8.29
C THR A 105 3.81 -14.99 9.00
N ASN A 106 5.03 -14.46 9.16
CA ASN A 106 5.28 -13.18 9.83
C ASN A 106 4.72 -12.00 9.04
N PHE A 107 4.86 -12.00 7.71
CA PHE A 107 4.25 -10.97 6.85
C PHE A 107 2.74 -10.87 7.07
N TRP A 108 2.04 -12.01 7.13
CA TRP A 108 0.58 -12.00 7.32
C TRP A 108 0.14 -11.71 8.74
N LEU A 109 0.90 -12.16 9.73
CA LEU A 109 0.67 -11.77 11.12
C LEU A 109 0.87 -10.26 11.32
N ASP A 110 1.79 -9.61 10.59
CA ASP A 110 1.96 -8.15 10.61
C ASP A 110 0.71 -7.47 10.07
N LYS A 111 0.21 -7.92 8.92
CA LYS A 111 -1.03 -7.38 8.34
C LYS A 111 -2.25 -7.56 9.25
N ILE A 112 -2.43 -8.75 9.82
CA ILE A 112 -3.52 -9.01 10.78
C ILE A 112 -3.39 -8.13 12.03
N ALA A 113 -2.16 -7.91 12.52
CA ALA A 113 -1.93 -7.06 13.68
C ALA A 113 -2.31 -5.60 13.40
N VAL A 114 -1.92 -5.08 12.24
CA VAL A 114 -2.23 -3.71 11.82
C VAL A 114 -3.74 -3.53 11.64
N GLU A 115 -4.40 -4.45 10.92
CA GLU A 115 -5.85 -4.42 10.71
C GLU A 115 -6.62 -4.48 12.03
N ALA A 116 -6.20 -5.34 12.96
CA ALA A 116 -6.78 -5.38 14.30
C ALA A 116 -6.62 -4.05 15.05
N ALA A 117 -5.46 -3.38 14.91
CA ALA A 117 -5.22 -2.09 15.54
C ALA A 117 -6.07 -0.95 14.93
N GLU A 118 -6.33 -0.99 13.62
CA GLU A 118 -7.16 0.00 12.91
C GLU A 118 -8.60 0.05 13.44
N VAL A 119 -9.16 -1.09 13.84
CA VAL A 119 -10.49 -1.15 14.46
C VAL A 119 -10.46 -1.13 16.00
N GLY A 120 -9.32 -0.78 16.60
CA GLY A 120 -9.15 -0.64 18.05
C GLY A 120 -8.97 -1.95 18.84
N GLN A 121 -8.78 -3.09 18.16
CA GLN A 121 -8.57 -4.41 18.78
C GLN A 121 -7.10 -4.66 19.13
N TYR A 122 -6.50 -3.80 19.97
CA TYR A 122 -5.07 -3.84 20.29
C TYR A 122 -4.62 -5.16 20.94
N ASP A 123 -5.46 -5.81 21.74
CA ASP A 123 -5.10 -7.11 22.32
C ASP A 123 -4.97 -8.20 21.26
N GLN A 124 -5.80 -8.17 20.22
CA GLN A 124 -5.68 -9.08 19.09
C GLN A 124 -4.44 -8.73 18.24
N ALA A 125 -4.14 -7.44 18.08
CA ALA A 125 -2.91 -6.99 17.42
C ALA A 125 -1.65 -7.51 18.14
N LEU A 126 -1.62 -7.41 19.48
CA LEU A 126 -0.52 -7.92 20.29
C LEU A 126 -0.43 -9.46 20.29
N LYS A 127 -1.57 -10.17 20.25
CA LYS A 127 -1.58 -11.63 20.06
C LYS A 127 -1.00 -12.04 18.71
N ALA A 128 -1.33 -11.31 17.64
CA ALA A 128 -0.78 -11.52 16.31
C ALA A 128 0.74 -11.28 16.28
N ASN A 129 1.21 -10.16 16.84
CA ASN A 129 2.63 -9.86 16.97
C ASN A 129 3.38 -10.92 17.78
N LYS A 130 2.83 -11.36 18.92
CA LYS A 130 3.43 -12.42 19.75
C LYS A 130 3.53 -13.76 19.02
N ALA A 131 2.60 -14.04 18.09
CA ALA A 131 2.60 -15.26 17.30
C ALA A 131 3.66 -15.29 16.20
N MET A 132 4.31 -14.15 15.90
CA MET A 132 5.40 -14.09 14.93
C MET A 132 6.60 -14.89 15.42
N ARG A 133 7.21 -15.64 14.49
CA ARG A 133 8.37 -16.51 14.76
C ARG A 133 9.69 -15.75 14.60
N ASP A 134 9.75 -14.79 13.66
CA ASP A 134 10.91 -13.90 13.49
C ASP A 134 10.80 -12.71 14.45
N GLY A 135 11.88 -12.44 15.18
CA GLY A 135 12.01 -11.28 16.04
C GLY A 135 12.20 -9.97 15.27
N ALA A 136 12.79 -10.00 14.08
CA ALA A 136 13.19 -8.79 13.36
C ALA A 136 12.00 -7.94 12.86
N VAL A 137 10.86 -8.58 12.56
CA VAL A 137 9.65 -7.89 12.06
C VAL A 137 8.80 -7.33 13.22
N LYS A 138 8.91 -7.90 14.43
CA LYS A 138 8.07 -7.55 15.57
C LYS A 138 8.16 -6.06 15.97
N PRO A 139 9.36 -5.44 16.04
CA PRO A 139 9.50 -4.01 16.31
C PRO A 139 8.66 -3.14 15.39
N ASP A 140 8.73 -3.38 14.08
CA ASP A 140 8.06 -2.57 13.07
C ASP A 140 6.53 -2.72 13.16
N THR A 141 6.04 -3.94 13.41
CA THR A 141 4.61 -4.17 13.65
C THR A 141 4.14 -3.43 14.89
N LEU A 142 4.86 -3.53 16.01
CA LEU A 142 4.50 -2.81 17.25
C LEU A 142 4.51 -1.30 17.05
N ALA A 143 5.46 -0.77 16.27
CA ALA A 143 5.48 0.66 15.93
C ALA A 143 4.23 1.10 15.16
N LYS A 144 3.74 0.29 14.20
CA LYS A 144 2.48 0.57 13.49
C LYS A 144 1.27 0.51 14.43
N VAL A 145 1.20 -0.52 15.28
CA VAL A 145 0.11 -0.67 16.26
C VAL A 145 0.09 0.49 17.27
N ALA A 146 1.26 0.93 17.75
CA ALA A 146 1.39 2.10 18.63
C ALA A 146 0.91 3.39 17.94
N LEU A 147 1.26 3.58 16.66
CA LEU A 147 0.76 4.72 15.88
C LEU A 147 -0.77 4.71 15.79
N HIS A 148 -1.39 3.57 15.45
CA HIS A 148 -2.86 3.49 15.38
C HIS A 148 -3.52 3.76 16.74
N ALA A 149 -2.93 3.28 17.84
CA ALA A 149 -3.41 3.61 19.18
C ALA A 149 -3.32 5.12 19.45
N ALA A 150 -2.27 5.81 19.01
CA ALA A 150 -2.13 7.25 19.19
C ALA A 150 -3.11 8.05 18.32
N GLN A 151 -3.36 7.61 17.08
CA GLN A 151 -4.31 8.23 16.15
C GLN A 151 -5.77 8.15 16.63
N THR A 152 -6.09 7.16 17.45
CA THR A 152 -7.40 6.99 18.10
C THR A 152 -7.43 7.55 19.52
N GLU A 153 -6.46 8.42 19.85
CA GLU A 153 -6.32 9.11 21.14
C GLU A 153 -6.08 8.19 22.35
N GLN A 154 -5.78 6.90 22.12
CA GLN A 154 -5.39 5.95 23.17
C GLN A 154 -3.91 6.09 23.52
N TYR A 155 -3.51 7.28 23.92
CA TYR A 155 -2.10 7.62 24.03
C TYR A 155 -1.32 6.81 25.06
N ASP A 156 -1.91 6.51 26.21
CA ASP A 156 -1.25 5.68 27.24
C ASP A 156 -0.97 4.27 26.70
N ARG A 157 -1.92 3.73 25.93
CA ARG A 157 -1.77 2.43 25.27
C ARG A 157 -0.71 2.50 24.18
N ALA A 158 -0.69 3.57 23.37
CA ALA A 158 0.32 3.80 22.36
C ALA A 158 1.75 3.83 22.96
N LEU A 159 1.93 4.54 24.07
CA LEU A 159 3.20 4.62 24.79
C LEU A 159 3.61 3.28 25.41
N GLN A 160 2.66 2.53 25.97
CA GLN A 160 2.92 1.17 26.47
C GLN A 160 3.42 0.27 25.34
N ILE A 161 2.75 0.28 24.19
CA ILE A 161 3.12 -0.53 23.03
C ILE A 161 4.48 -0.10 22.47
N ALA A 162 4.75 1.21 22.36
CA ALA A 162 6.04 1.72 21.91
C ALA A 162 7.19 1.27 22.83
N LYS A 163 6.98 1.20 24.14
CA LYS A 163 7.97 0.70 25.11
C LYS A 163 8.24 -0.80 25.00
N MET A 164 7.36 -1.58 24.37
CA MET A 164 7.59 -3.01 24.12
C MET A 164 8.55 -3.26 22.94
N ILE A 165 8.93 -2.21 22.20
CA ILE A 165 9.81 -2.31 21.03
C ILE A 165 11.26 -2.50 21.50
N GLU A 166 11.85 -3.64 21.16
CA GLU A 166 13.20 -4.01 21.59
C GLU A 166 14.31 -3.24 20.86
N PHE A 167 14.08 -2.82 19.61
CA PHE A 167 15.09 -2.13 18.80
C PHE A 167 14.99 -0.61 18.98
N ASP A 168 16.09 0.00 19.45
CA ASP A 168 16.12 1.40 19.89
C ASP A 168 15.75 2.40 18.79
N GLU A 169 16.22 2.18 17.55
CA GLU A 169 15.88 3.02 16.41
C GLU A 169 14.36 3.01 16.14
N THR A 170 13.78 1.80 16.04
CA THR A 170 12.34 1.64 15.79
C THR A 170 11.53 2.16 16.97
N ARG A 171 12.01 2.00 18.21
CA ARG A 171 11.37 2.54 19.42
C ARG A 171 11.37 4.06 19.39
N ALA A 172 12.49 4.71 19.10
CA ALA A 172 12.59 6.16 18.99
C ALA A 172 11.65 6.71 17.89
N LYS A 173 11.65 6.10 16.70
CA LYS A 173 10.73 6.48 15.61
C LYS A 173 9.26 6.30 15.99
N ALA A 174 8.92 5.23 16.72
CA ALA A 174 7.57 5.03 17.24
C ALA A 174 7.18 6.10 18.26
N LEU A 175 8.07 6.46 19.19
CA LEU A 175 7.85 7.54 20.16
C LEU A 175 7.63 8.89 19.47
N VAL A 176 8.42 9.22 18.44
CA VAL A 176 8.22 10.43 17.62
C VAL A 176 6.83 10.44 16.99
N LYS A 177 6.41 9.32 16.39
CA LYS A 177 5.07 9.20 15.81
C LYS A 177 3.95 9.44 16.84
N VAL A 178 4.07 8.86 18.03
CA VAL A 178 3.13 9.08 19.14
C VAL A 178 3.14 10.54 19.60
N ALA A 179 4.33 11.16 19.73
CA ALA A 179 4.47 12.57 20.08
C ALA A 179 3.83 13.50 19.05
N ASN A 180 3.94 13.18 17.76
CA ASN A 180 3.31 13.96 16.70
C ASN A 180 1.78 13.94 16.82
N GLU A 181 1.17 12.80 17.15
CA GLU A 181 -0.28 12.74 17.41
C GLU A 181 -0.69 13.55 18.65
N TYR A 182 0.12 13.55 19.71
CA TYR A 182 -0.09 14.44 20.86
C TYR A 182 -0.04 15.92 20.44
N SER A 183 0.92 16.30 19.58
CA SER A 183 1.04 17.67 19.07
C SER A 183 -0.19 18.08 18.24
N ARG A 184 -0.68 17.19 17.37
CA ARG A 184 -1.91 17.42 16.58
C ARG A 184 -3.15 17.60 17.45
N ALA A 185 -3.23 16.89 18.57
CA ALA A 185 -4.27 17.08 19.58
C ALA A 185 -4.05 18.29 20.50
N GLY A 186 -3.04 19.14 20.23
CA GLY A 186 -2.76 20.35 20.99
C GLY A 186 -2.00 20.12 22.31
N GLN A 187 -1.66 18.87 22.66
CA GLN A 187 -0.94 18.50 23.88
C GLN A 187 0.59 18.61 23.69
N LYS A 188 1.05 19.81 23.35
CA LYS A 188 2.45 20.08 22.97
C LYS A 188 3.45 19.74 24.08
N ASP A 189 3.13 20.02 25.34
CA ASP A 189 4.04 19.73 26.46
C ASP A 189 4.32 18.23 26.60
N LYS A 190 3.29 17.39 26.45
CA LYS A 190 3.47 15.92 26.44
C LYS A 190 4.22 15.46 25.21
N ALA A 191 3.93 16.02 24.04
CA ALA A 191 4.68 15.73 22.83
C ALA A 191 6.18 16.01 23.04
N LEU A 192 6.53 17.16 23.61
CA LEU A 192 7.92 17.52 23.90
C LEU A 192 8.59 16.58 24.91
N GLN A 193 7.89 16.16 25.97
CA GLN A 193 8.42 15.17 26.92
C GLN A 193 8.74 13.84 26.24
N ILE A 194 7.87 13.37 25.34
CA ILE A 194 8.08 12.12 24.60
C ILE A 194 9.22 12.29 23.58
N LEU A 195 9.35 13.46 22.96
CA LEU A 195 10.46 13.77 22.05
C LEU A 195 11.80 13.89 22.78
N ASP A 196 11.82 14.39 24.01
CA ASP A 196 13.01 14.35 24.86
C ASP A 196 13.40 12.89 25.17
N GLN A 197 12.42 12.03 25.49
CA GLN A 197 12.68 10.59 25.65
C GLN A 197 13.25 9.96 24.37
N ALA A 198 12.64 10.22 23.20
CA ALA A 198 13.13 9.69 21.93
C ALA A 198 14.54 10.21 21.58
N LEU A 199 14.84 11.47 21.91
CA LEU A 199 16.16 12.04 21.73
C LEU A 199 17.21 11.36 22.63
N GLU A 200 16.90 11.04 23.87
CA GLU A 200 17.83 10.32 24.75
C GLU A 200 18.08 8.87 24.27
N GLU A 201 17.04 8.18 23.81
CA GLU A 201 17.17 6.83 23.21
C GLU A 201 18.09 6.87 21.98
N THR A 202 17.91 7.85 21.08
CA THR A 202 18.77 7.99 19.89
C THR A 202 20.21 8.38 20.21
N LYS A 203 20.45 9.15 21.29
CA LYS A 203 21.82 9.46 21.72
C LYS A 203 22.58 8.22 22.18
N ALA A 204 21.89 7.25 22.79
CA ALA A 204 22.47 6.00 23.25
C ALA A 204 22.86 5.03 22.11
N MET A 205 22.39 5.28 20.88
CA MET A 205 22.74 4.49 19.70
C MET A 205 24.20 4.70 19.27
N GLU A 206 24.75 3.70 18.57
CA GLU A 206 26.11 3.75 18.02
C GLU A 206 26.32 4.94 17.06
N ASP A 207 27.39 5.70 17.33
CA ASP A 207 27.78 6.86 16.53
C ASP A 207 28.16 6.50 15.10
N GLY A 208 27.98 7.44 14.17
CA GLY A 208 28.42 7.25 12.78
C GLY A 208 27.58 6.27 11.96
N THR A 209 26.42 5.84 12.45
CA THR A 209 25.51 4.93 11.73
C THR A 209 24.41 5.69 10.98
N ALA A 210 24.02 5.19 9.80
CA ALA A 210 22.88 5.72 9.04
C ALA A 210 21.56 5.63 9.85
N PHE A 211 21.42 4.57 10.65
CA PHE A 211 20.27 4.35 11.54
C PHE A 211 20.12 5.46 12.59
N LYS A 212 21.22 5.88 13.23
CA LYS A 212 21.21 7.00 14.19
C LYS A 212 20.88 8.32 13.50
N ALA A 213 21.47 8.56 12.33
CA ALA A 213 21.21 9.77 11.55
C ALA A 213 19.72 9.91 11.19
N ASP A 214 19.11 8.84 10.68
CA ASP A 214 17.70 8.81 10.31
C ASP A 214 16.78 8.99 11.52
N ALA A 215 17.04 8.27 12.63
CA ALA A 215 16.25 8.42 13.85
C ALA A 215 16.35 9.84 14.46
N LEU A 216 17.54 10.44 14.49
CA LEU A 216 17.72 11.83 14.93
C LEU A 216 17.00 12.83 14.02
N ALA A 217 17.00 12.60 12.70
CA ALA A 217 16.29 13.45 11.75
C ALA A 217 14.76 13.36 11.92
N GLU A 218 14.22 12.18 12.19
CA GLU A 218 12.81 11.98 12.56
C GLU A 218 12.47 12.69 13.88
N VAL A 219 13.31 12.57 14.91
CA VAL A 219 13.16 13.29 16.18
C VAL A 219 13.13 14.81 15.95
N ALA A 220 13.98 15.33 15.06
CA ALA A 220 13.98 16.75 14.70
C ALA A 220 12.66 17.19 14.05
N VAL A 221 12.13 16.40 13.10
CA VAL A 221 10.80 16.67 12.52
C VAL A 221 9.74 16.73 13.61
N GLY A 222 9.78 15.81 14.60
CA GLY A 222 8.88 15.83 15.73
C GLY A 222 8.96 17.13 16.56
N TYR A 223 10.16 17.61 16.87
CA TYR A 223 10.33 18.91 17.53
C TYR A 223 9.74 20.06 16.74
N ALA A 224 9.94 20.08 15.42
CA ALA A 224 9.36 21.11 14.57
C ALA A 224 7.82 21.08 14.61
N GLN A 225 7.21 19.89 14.53
CA GLN A 225 5.76 19.70 14.63
C GLN A 225 5.20 20.08 16.01
N ALA A 226 6.00 19.91 17.08
CA ALA A 226 5.66 20.37 18.43
C ALA A 226 5.88 21.89 18.64
N GLY A 227 6.43 22.60 17.64
CA GLY A 227 6.65 24.05 17.68
C GLY A 227 8.07 24.47 18.06
N GLN A 228 9.00 23.53 18.31
CA GLN A 228 10.42 23.81 18.58
C GLN A 228 11.26 23.74 17.30
N LYS A 229 10.96 24.65 16.36
CA LYS A 229 11.65 24.68 15.06
C LYS A 229 13.16 24.90 15.18
N ASP A 230 13.62 25.75 16.10
CA ASP A 230 15.05 26.02 16.27
C ASP A 230 15.83 24.79 16.76
N LYS A 231 15.27 24.05 17.73
CA LYS A 231 15.84 22.79 18.22
C LYS A 231 15.89 21.74 17.11
N ALA A 232 14.82 21.63 16.32
CA ALA A 232 14.80 20.75 15.15
C ALA A 232 15.94 21.07 14.16
N LEU A 233 16.15 22.35 13.84
CA LEU A 233 17.19 22.77 12.91
C LEU A 233 18.60 22.54 13.45
N GLN A 234 18.81 22.69 14.76
CA GLN A 234 20.06 22.35 15.42
C GLN A 234 20.36 20.85 15.30
N ILE A 235 19.38 19.98 15.59
CA ILE A 235 19.54 18.53 15.47
C ILE A 235 19.84 18.14 14.01
N LEU A 236 19.07 18.64 13.04
CA LEU A 236 19.33 18.34 11.63
C LEU A 236 20.72 18.83 11.16
N ALA A 237 21.20 19.96 11.69
CA ALA A 237 22.52 20.48 11.35
C ALA A 237 23.63 19.56 11.90
N GLN A 238 23.46 19.03 13.10
CA GLN A 238 24.36 18.05 13.69
C GLN A 238 24.38 16.76 12.86
N VAL A 239 23.21 16.23 12.50
CA VAL A 239 23.09 15.03 11.65
C VAL A 239 23.80 15.23 10.30
N LEU A 240 23.62 16.38 9.64
CA LEU A 240 24.35 16.69 8.41
C LEU A 240 25.87 16.68 8.59
N GLN A 241 26.37 17.17 9.71
CA GLN A 241 27.81 17.20 9.97
C GLN A 241 28.36 15.78 10.19
N ASP A 242 27.64 14.96 10.96
CA ASP A 242 28.08 13.61 11.33
C ASP A 242 28.01 12.64 10.15
N THR A 243 27.11 12.89 9.19
CA THR A 243 26.90 12.04 7.99
C THR A 243 27.85 12.33 6.83
N LYS A 244 28.48 13.50 6.78
CA LYS A 244 29.38 13.89 5.67
C LYS A 244 30.59 12.97 5.50
N ALA A 245 31.04 12.31 6.57
CA ALA A 245 32.18 11.40 6.56
C ALA A 245 31.80 9.93 6.26
N MET A 246 30.51 9.62 6.06
CA MET A 246 30.05 8.25 5.82
C MET A 246 30.21 7.82 4.36
N ASP A 247 30.54 6.56 4.14
CA ASP A 247 30.36 5.92 2.84
C ASP A 247 28.85 5.90 2.50
N TRP A 248 28.48 6.20 1.25
CA TRP A 248 27.07 6.36 0.82
C TRP A 248 26.32 7.54 1.46
N SER A 249 27.04 8.53 2.01
CA SER A 249 26.46 9.75 2.60
C SER A 249 25.42 10.43 1.72
N TYR A 250 25.58 10.38 0.39
CA TYR A 250 24.67 11.00 -0.57
C TYR A 250 23.19 10.58 -0.41
N ILE A 251 22.88 9.33 -0.02
CA ILE A 251 21.49 8.88 0.24
C ILE A 251 20.98 9.50 1.55
N VAL A 252 21.75 9.34 2.63
CA VAL A 252 21.39 9.85 3.96
C VAL A 252 21.25 11.38 3.95
N LEU A 253 22.15 12.08 3.27
CA LEU A 253 22.11 13.53 3.08
C LEU A 253 20.86 13.95 2.29
N ALA A 254 20.47 13.19 1.27
CA ALA A 254 19.25 13.46 0.51
C ALA A 254 17.99 13.23 1.35
N GLU A 255 17.94 12.18 2.17
CA GLU A 255 16.85 11.94 3.13
C GLU A 255 16.78 13.06 4.19
N VAL A 256 17.91 13.47 4.75
CA VAL A 256 17.99 14.62 5.68
C VAL A 256 17.52 15.91 5.00
N ALA A 257 17.80 16.09 3.70
CA ALA A 257 17.28 17.22 2.94
C ALA A 257 15.75 17.20 2.85
N LEU A 258 15.12 16.02 2.69
CA LEU A 258 13.66 15.90 2.78
C LEU A 258 13.14 16.35 4.15
N LYS A 259 13.82 15.97 5.24
CA LYS A 259 13.47 16.40 6.59
C LYS A 259 13.62 17.92 6.79
N TYR A 260 14.63 18.54 6.19
CA TYR A 260 14.72 20.01 6.13
C TYR A 260 13.51 20.63 5.41
N ALA A 261 13.05 20.03 4.31
CA ALA A 261 11.86 20.51 3.60
C ALA A 261 10.58 20.36 4.45
N GLU A 262 10.43 19.26 5.18
CA GLU A 262 9.32 19.02 6.13
C GLU A 262 9.29 20.06 7.27
N VAL A 263 10.46 20.47 7.78
CA VAL A 263 10.60 21.54 8.80
C VAL A 263 10.43 22.95 8.19
N GLY A 264 10.20 23.04 6.87
CA GLY A 264 9.93 24.27 6.14
C GLY A 264 11.18 25.02 5.65
N GLN A 265 12.35 24.38 5.66
CA GLN A 265 13.61 24.91 5.11
C GLN A 265 13.84 24.43 3.67
N LYS A 266 12.90 24.74 2.77
CA LYS A 266 12.91 24.29 1.37
C LYS A 266 14.18 24.71 0.61
N GLY A 267 14.69 25.91 0.84
CA GLY A 267 15.92 26.40 0.18
C GLY A 267 17.17 25.62 0.61
N LYS A 268 17.30 25.31 1.92
CA LYS A 268 18.41 24.49 2.42
C LYS A 268 18.32 23.05 1.93
N ALA A 269 17.10 22.49 1.88
CA ALA A 269 16.86 21.18 1.28
C ALA A 269 17.32 21.12 -0.19
N GLN A 270 16.96 22.12 -0.98
CA GLN A 270 17.39 22.25 -2.39
C GLN A 270 18.92 22.35 -2.52
N GLN A 271 19.56 23.14 -1.66
CA GLN A 271 21.01 23.26 -1.66
C GLN A 271 21.68 21.89 -1.41
N ILE A 272 21.26 21.17 -0.36
CA ILE A 272 21.82 19.85 -0.01
C ILE A 272 21.60 18.86 -1.15
N LEU A 273 20.38 18.78 -1.71
CA LEU A 273 20.09 17.88 -2.82
C LEU A 273 20.97 18.17 -4.05
N SER A 274 21.22 19.46 -4.33
CA SER A 274 22.08 19.88 -5.46
C SER A 274 23.56 19.54 -5.22
N GLU A 275 24.06 19.70 -3.99
CA GLU A 275 25.41 19.29 -3.60
C GLU A 275 25.58 17.77 -3.74
N VAL A 276 24.59 17.01 -3.29
CA VAL A 276 24.52 15.55 -3.41
C VAL A 276 24.56 15.13 -4.88
N LEU A 277 23.73 15.72 -5.75
CA LEU A 277 23.62 15.37 -7.17
C LEU A 277 24.96 15.37 -7.90
N GLY A 278 25.85 16.33 -7.60
CA GLY A 278 27.18 16.42 -8.21
C GLY A 278 28.16 15.30 -7.82
N SER A 279 27.83 14.52 -6.80
CA SER A 279 28.69 13.46 -6.22
C SER A 279 28.14 12.03 -6.40
N VAL A 280 26.98 11.89 -7.05
CA VAL A 280 26.26 10.61 -7.14
C VAL A 280 26.75 9.75 -8.32
N PRO A 281 27.06 8.46 -8.12
CA PRO A 281 27.32 7.52 -9.21
C PRO A 281 26.09 7.31 -10.11
N ASP A 282 26.26 7.13 -11.41
CA ASP A 282 25.17 6.93 -12.38
C ASP A 282 24.14 5.86 -11.97
N GLY A 283 24.59 4.78 -11.32
CA GLY A 283 23.73 3.69 -10.82
C GLY A 283 22.76 4.09 -9.70
N SER A 284 22.95 5.27 -9.11
CA SER A 284 22.18 5.79 -7.97
C SER A 284 21.30 7.00 -8.33
N LEU A 285 21.39 7.50 -9.57
CA LEU A 285 20.57 8.60 -10.06
C LEU A 285 19.07 8.28 -10.02
N ASN A 286 18.70 7.01 -10.19
CA ASN A 286 17.31 6.60 -10.12
C ASN A 286 16.72 6.75 -8.70
N THR A 287 17.49 6.39 -7.68
CA THR A 287 17.11 6.60 -6.28
C THR A 287 16.99 8.10 -5.99
N LEU A 288 17.92 8.90 -6.51
CA LEU A 288 17.88 10.34 -6.33
C LEU A 288 16.67 10.98 -7.03
N ALA A 289 16.32 10.55 -8.25
CA ALA A 289 15.12 11.02 -8.94
C ALA A 289 13.84 10.77 -8.10
N VAL A 290 13.72 9.59 -7.48
CA VAL A 290 12.62 9.29 -6.56
C VAL A 290 12.62 10.23 -5.35
N ILE A 291 13.78 10.47 -4.75
CA ILE A 291 13.91 11.40 -3.61
C ILE A 291 13.50 12.82 -4.01
N TYR A 292 13.94 13.32 -5.18
CA TYR A 292 13.51 14.63 -5.70
C TYR A 292 12.00 14.68 -5.94
N ALA A 293 11.41 13.62 -6.48
CA ALA A 293 9.97 13.52 -6.68
C ALA A 293 9.24 13.63 -5.34
N GLN A 294 9.65 12.83 -4.34
CA GLN A 294 9.11 12.84 -2.98
C GLN A 294 9.30 14.20 -2.26
N GLY A 295 10.41 14.89 -2.53
CA GLY A 295 10.68 16.25 -2.06
C GLY A 295 9.81 17.34 -2.71
N GLY A 296 8.85 16.97 -3.57
CA GLY A 296 7.95 17.89 -4.24
C GLY A 296 8.59 18.60 -5.43
N GLN A 297 9.62 18.00 -6.05
CA GLN A 297 10.32 18.51 -7.22
C GLN A 297 10.21 17.54 -8.41
N PRO A 298 8.98 17.23 -8.88
CA PRO A 298 8.77 16.25 -9.93
C PRO A 298 9.44 16.63 -11.28
N ASP A 299 9.58 17.93 -11.58
CA ASP A 299 10.30 18.41 -12.77
C ASP A 299 11.79 18.04 -12.75
N GLN A 300 12.47 18.30 -11.63
CA GLN A 300 13.88 17.95 -11.48
C GLN A 300 14.08 16.43 -11.44
N ALA A 301 13.17 15.71 -10.79
CA ALA A 301 13.15 14.25 -10.81
C ALA A 301 13.04 13.71 -12.24
N PHE A 302 12.18 14.29 -13.07
CA PHE A 302 11.98 13.88 -14.45
C PHE A 302 13.19 14.22 -15.33
N GLU A 303 13.86 15.36 -15.12
CA GLU A 303 15.10 15.69 -15.82
C GLU A 303 16.26 14.76 -15.45
N ILE A 304 16.42 14.41 -14.15
CA ILE A 304 17.39 13.39 -13.70
C ILE A 304 17.07 12.05 -14.39
N PHE A 305 15.78 11.68 -14.46
CA PHE A 305 15.39 10.45 -15.16
C PHE A 305 15.78 10.50 -16.65
N LYS A 306 15.57 11.62 -17.34
CA LYS A 306 15.98 11.79 -18.75
C LYS A 306 17.49 11.68 -18.92
N SER A 307 18.29 12.23 -18.01
CA SER A 307 19.75 12.16 -18.12
C SER A 307 20.27 10.71 -18.01
N ILE A 308 19.62 9.86 -17.20
CA ILE A 308 19.92 8.42 -17.13
C ILE A 308 19.73 7.76 -18.51
N LYS A 309 18.62 8.07 -19.20
CA LYS A 309 18.29 7.50 -20.51
C LYS A 309 19.26 7.94 -21.62
N ASN A 310 19.78 9.16 -21.53
CA ASN A 310 20.69 9.71 -22.53
C ASN A 310 22.14 9.22 -22.36
N ASN A 311 22.56 8.80 -21.15
CA ASN A 311 23.89 8.24 -20.88
C ASN A 311 23.99 6.72 -21.09
N SER A 312 22.87 6.03 -21.35
CA SER A 312 22.85 4.58 -21.55
C SER A 312 23.16 4.16 -22.99
N ASP A 313 24.36 4.47 -23.47
CA ASP A 313 24.92 3.94 -24.75
C ASP A 313 25.36 2.46 -24.64
N LYS A 314 25.06 1.80 -23.52
CA LYS A 314 25.26 0.35 -23.33
C LYS A 314 23.93 -0.30 -22.93
N PRO A 315 23.29 -1.07 -23.82
CA PRO A 315 22.16 -1.90 -23.43
C PRO A 315 22.70 -3.03 -22.54
N ASP A 316 22.04 -3.23 -21.40
CA ASP A 316 22.09 -4.46 -20.61
C ASP A 316 23.45 -4.96 -20.10
N LYS A 317 23.99 -4.30 -19.07
CA LYS A 317 24.71 -5.02 -18.01
C LYS A 317 24.31 -4.52 -16.61
N VAL A 318 23.23 -5.12 -16.13
CA VAL A 318 22.96 -5.44 -14.71
C VAL A 318 23.11 -4.27 -13.73
N ILE A 319 22.11 -3.39 -13.65
CA ILE A 319 21.72 -2.75 -12.38
C ILE A 319 20.18 -2.70 -12.33
N HIS A 320 19.60 -3.67 -11.64
CA HIS A 320 18.17 -3.84 -11.27
C HIS A 320 17.09 -3.19 -12.16
N GLY A 321 16.66 -3.94 -13.18
CA GLY A 321 15.49 -3.64 -14.03
C GLY A 321 14.11 -3.66 -13.33
N SER A 322 14.03 -3.47 -12.01
CA SER A 322 12.78 -3.15 -11.32
C SER A 322 12.69 -1.65 -10.97
N ARG A 323 13.82 -1.05 -10.54
CA ARG A 323 13.80 0.31 -9.97
C ARG A 323 13.58 1.44 -10.98
N SER A 324 14.00 1.27 -12.24
CA SER A 324 13.82 2.30 -13.28
C SER A 324 12.35 2.48 -13.69
N TYR A 325 11.55 1.42 -13.63
CA TYR A 325 10.12 1.46 -13.93
C TYR A 325 9.31 1.99 -12.75
N ASP A 326 9.80 1.76 -11.53
CA ASP A 326 9.27 2.37 -10.30
C ASP A 326 9.45 3.89 -10.31
N ALA A 327 10.57 4.41 -10.86
CA ALA A 327 10.83 5.86 -10.88
C ALA A 327 9.86 6.66 -11.75
N LEU A 328 9.55 6.23 -12.98
CA LEU A 328 8.56 6.93 -13.81
C LEU A 328 7.15 6.86 -13.24
N THR A 329 6.81 5.72 -12.63
CA THR A 329 5.52 5.54 -11.94
C THR A 329 5.41 6.50 -10.75
N GLU A 330 6.47 6.61 -9.95
CA GLU A 330 6.54 7.54 -8.81
C GLU A 330 6.53 9.00 -9.27
N ILE A 331 7.29 9.36 -10.30
CA ILE A 331 7.29 10.71 -10.87
C ILE A 331 5.89 11.09 -11.37
N ALA A 332 5.22 10.20 -12.13
CA ALA A 332 3.84 10.44 -12.59
C ALA A 332 2.87 10.64 -11.42
N LEU A 333 2.99 9.80 -10.37
CA LEU A 333 2.20 9.95 -9.16
C LEU A 333 2.47 11.28 -8.44
N MET A 334 3.73 11.71 -8.35
CA MET A 334 4.09 12.97 -7.70
C MET A 334 3.58 14.19 -8.49
N TYR A 335 3.62 14.16 -9.82
CA TYR A 335 2.95 15.16 -10.65
C TYR A 335 1.44 15.24 -10.37
N ALA A 336 0.76 14.10 -10.27
CA ALA A 336 -0.66 14.06 -9.96
C ALA A 336 -0.97 14.60 -8.55
N LYS A 337 -0.15 14.25 -7.54
CA LYS A 337 -0.29 14.77 -6.16
C LYS A 337 -0.15 16.29 -6.05
N VAL A 338 0.65 16.92 -6.91
CA VAL A 338 0.77 18.39 -6.97
C VAL A 338 -0.25 19.06 -7.90
N GLY A 339 -1.21 18.29 -8.44
CA GLY A 339 -2.27 18.77 -9.32
C GLY A 339 -1.86 18.98 -10.78
N GLN A 340 -0.65 18.57 -11.16
CA GLN A 340 -0.13 18.66 -12.53
C GLN A 340 -0.49 17.40 -13.32
N TYR A 341 -1.79 17.19 -13.53
CA TYR A 341 -2.30 15.94 -14.09
C TYR A 341 -1.93 15.72 -15.56
N ASP A 342 -1.83 16.78 -16.36
CA ASP A 342 -1.44 16.66 -17.77
C ASP A 342 -0.01 16.13 -17.91
N GLN A 343 0.91 16.66 -17.08
CA GLN A 343 2.28 16.16 -16.97
C GLN A 343 2.29 14.71 -16.47
N ALA A 344 1.50 14.39 -15.43
CA ALA A 344 1.39 13.02 -14.93
C ALA A 344 0.98 12.04 -16.03
N LEU A 345 -0.09 12.35 -16.78
CA LEU A 345 -0.57 11.55 -17.91
C LEU A 345 0.46 11.49 -19.05
N GLN A 346 1.21 12.56 -19.30
CA GLN A 346 2.30 12.55 -20.28
C GLN A 346 3.43 11.60 -19.87
N VAL A 347 3.82 11.60 -18.59
CA VAL A 347 4.83 10.67 -18.06
C VAL A 347 4.37 9.22 -18.21
N THR A 348 3.08 8.90 -18.01
CA THR A 348 2.59 7.53 -18.22
C THR A 348 2.80 7.01 -19.64
N LYS A 349 2.79 7.88 -20.65
CA LYS A 349 3.05 7.52 -22.06
C LYS A 349 4.50 7.08 -22.28
N ALA A 350 5.43 7.52 -21.42
CA ALA A 350 6.83 7.11 -21.45
C ALA A 350 7.09 5.77 -20.74
N ILE A 351 6.10 5.23 -20.00
CA ILE A 351 6.21 3.94 -19.33
C ILE A 351 6.09 2.82 -20.37
N LYS A 352 7.16 2.04 -20.53
CA LYS A 352 7.27 0.98 -21.54
C LYS A 352 6.35 -0.22 -21.28
N TYR A 353 6.20 -0.62 -20.02
CA TYR A 353 5.44 -1.82 -19.65
C TYR A 353 3.97 -1.48 -19.43
N THR A 354 3.10 -2.21 -20.12
CA THR A 354 1.65 -2.01 -20.09
C THR A 354 1.09 -2.07 -18.67
N VAL A 355 1.50 -3.08 -17.87
CA VAL A 355 1.05 -3.26 -16.48
C VAL A 355 1.41 -2.05 -15.62
N ASN A 356 2.67 -1.63 -15.60
CA ASN A 356 3.11 -0.43 -14.84
C ASN A 356 2.39 0.83 -15.30
N ARG A 357 2.11 0.96 -16.60
CA ARG A 357 1.35 2.09 -17.13
C ARG A 357 -0.11 2.07 -16.65
N MET A 358 -0.77 0.92 -16.65
CA MET A 358 -2.14 0.77 -16.12
C MET A 358 -2.19 1.09 -14.63
N GLN A 359 -1.21 0.60 -13.85
CA GLN A 359 -1.07 0.94 -12.43
C GLN A 359 -0.88 2.46 -12.21
N ALA A 360 -0.02 3.12 -13.00
CA ALA A 360 0.19 4.56 -12.91
C ALA A 360 -1.10 5.33 -13.25
N LEU A 361 -1.84 4.93 -14.29
CA LEU A 361 -3.11 5.53 -14.67
C LEU A 361 -4.18 5.37 -13.57
N ALA A 362 -4.29 4.17 -12.99
CA ALA A 362 -5.17 3.91 -11.86
C ALA A 362 -4.81 4.82 -10.65
N ALA A 363 -3.53 4.94 -10.33
CA ALA A 363 -3.08 5.82 -9.25
C ALA A 363 -3.38 7.31 -9.54
N ILE A 364 -3.21 7.77 -10.78
CA ILE A 364 -3.57 9.14 -11.20
C ILE A 364 -5.08 9.37 -11.09
N ALA A 365 -5.92 8.40 -11.47
CA ALA A 365 -7.37 8.49 -11.30
C ALA A 365 -7.76 8.66 -9.82
N VAL A 366 -7.07 7.95 -8.92
CA VAL A 366 -7.26 8.09 -7.47
C VAL A 366 -6.86 9.49 -6.99
N GLU A 367 -5.77 10.08 -7.50
CA GLU A 367 -5.39 11.47 -7.17
C GLU A 367 -6.41 12.50 -7.69
N TYR A 368 -6.94 12.32 -8.91
CA TYR A 368 -8.07 13.11 -9.40
C TYR A 368 -9.27 13.05 -8.44
N ALA A 369 -9.63 11.86 -7.96
CA ALA A 369 -10.73 11.69 -7.01
C ALA A 369 -10.46 12.33 -5.64
N LYS A 370 -9.22 12.30 -5.15
CA LYS A 370 -8.82 13.05 -3.94
C LYS A 370 -9.00 14.56 -4.11
N ALA A 371 -8.76 15.07 -5.32
CA ALA A 371 -9.03 16.46 -5.68
C ALA A 371 -10.51 16.74 -6.04
N ARG A 372 -11.42 15.78 -5.78
CA ARG A 372 -12.86 15.86 -6.07
C ARG A 372 -13.21 16.03 -7.56
N GLN A 373 -12.28 15.64 -8.44
CA GLN A 373 -12.45 15.65 -9.89
C GLN A 373 -12.90 14.25 -10.36
N TYR A 374 -14.10 13.85 -9.93
CA TYR A 374 -14.61 12.49 -10.13
C TYR A 374 -14.85 12.13 -11.59
N ASP A 375 -15.34 13.07 -12.40
CA ASP A 375 -15.56 12.84 -13.83
C ASP A 375 -14.25 12.54 -14.56
N GLN A 376 -13.19 13.31 -14.30
CA GLN A 376 -11.86 13.07 -14.85
C GLN A 376 -11.26 11.76 -14.33
N ALA A 377 -11.45 11.45 -13.04
CA ALA A 377 -11.01 10.18 -12.46
C ALA A 377 -11.64 8.99 -13.21
N LEU A 378 -12.95 9.02 -13.42
CA LEU A 378 -13.68 7.97 -14.13
C LEU A 378 -13.27 7.88 -15.62
N GLN A 379 -13.04 9.01 -16.29
CA GLN A 379 -12.51 9.01 -17.66
C GLN A 379 -11.12 8.36 -17.76
N VAL A 380 -10.23 8.61 -16.79
CA VAL A 380 -8.92 7.95 -16.74
C VAL A 380 -9.09 6.45 -16.54
N VAL A 381 -10.00 6.01 -15.67
CA VAL A 381 -10.30 4.58 -15.47
C VAL A 381 -10.83 3.92 -16.76
N GLU A 382 -11.77 4.57 -17.45
CA GLU A 382 -12.28 4.08 -18.74
C GLU A 382 -11.18 3.99 -19.82
N SER A 383 -10.16 4.85 -19.74
CA SER A 383 -9.03 4.82 -20.67
C SER A 383 -8.07 3.64 -20.44
N ILE A 384 -8.16 2.95 -19.30
CA ILE A 384 -7.41 1.72 -19.01
C ILE A 384 -7.99 0.61 -19.89
N LYS A 385 -7.47 0.50 -21.12
CA LYS A 385 -7.97 -0.48 -22.10
C LYS A 385 -7.66 -1.91 -21.67
N SER A 386 -8.66 -2.80 -21.76
CA SER A 386 -8.45 -4.25 -21.75
C SER A 386 -8.07 -4.68 -23.17
N VAL A 387 -6.89 -5.27 -23.32
CA VAL A 387 -6.43 -5.90 -24.57
C VAL A 387 -5.73 -7.21 -24.21
N ASP A 388 -6.35 -8.05 -23.38
CA ASP A 388 -5.84 -9.37 -22.94
C ASP A 388 -4.79 -9.38 -21.79
N ASP A 389 -4.47 -8.23 -21.16
CA ASP A 389 -3.38 -8.10 -20.16
C ASP A 389 -3.82 -7.72 -18.71
N GLY A 390 -5.09 -7.94 -18.32
CA GLY A 390 -5.54 -7.68 -16.93
C GLY A 390 -5.79 -6.20 -16.60
N GLY A 391 -6.26 -5.41 -17.57
CA GLY A 391 -6.66 -4.02 -17.35
C GLY A 391 -7.90 -3.87 -16.45
N GLU A 392 -8.80 -4.85 -16.49
CA GLU A 392 -10.05 -4.85 -15.71
C GLU A 392 -9.80 -4.92 -14.21
N PHE A 393 -8.78 -5.65 -13.78
CA PHE A 393 -8.27 -5.62 -12.41
C PHE A 393 -7.93 -4.20 -11.93
N PHE A 394 -7.13 -3.46 -12.70
CA PHE A 394 -6.76 -2.07 -12.35
C PHE A 394 -7.97 -1.13 -12.38
N GLN A 395 -8.94 -1.37 -13.27
CA GLN A 395 -10.21 -0.64 -13.26
C GLN A 395 -11.01 -0.90 -11.99
N ALA A 396 -11.19 -2.17 -11.62
CA ALA A 396 -11.91 -2.57 -10.41
C ALA A 396 -11.29 -1.94 -9.15
N GLU A 397 -9.96 -2.00 -9.02
CA GLU A 397 -9.24 -1.38 -7.89
C GLU A 397 -9.40 0.14 -7.86
N ALA A 398 -9.25 0.82 -9.00
CA ALA A 398 -9.42 2.27 -9.09
C ALA A 398 -10.85 2.69 -8.75
N LEU A 399 -11.86 1.98 -9.27
CA LEU A 399 -13.27 2.26 -8.99
C LEU A 399 -13.60 2.08 -7.51
N ALA A 400 -13.08 1.02 -6.88
CA ALA A 400 -13.23 0.79 -5.44
C ALA A 400 -12.62 1.95 -4.63
N ALA A 401 -11.41 2.40 -4.99
CA ALA A 401 -10.75 3.51 -4.33
C ALA A 401 -11.51 4.85 -4.52
N ILE A 402 -12.01 5.12 -5.73
CA ILE A 402 -12.82 6.31 -6.03
C ILE A 402 -14.12 6.28 -5.23
N ALA A 403 -14.79 5.12 -5.16
CA ALA A 403 -15.99 4.92 -4.36
C ALA A 403 -15.74 5.26 -2.87
N LEU A 404 -14.66 4.73 -2.29
CA LEU A 404 -14.29 5.01 -0.90
C LEU A 404 -13.95 6.49 -0.65
N LEU A 405 -13.26 7.13 -1.60
CA LEU A 405 -12.89 8.54 -1.47
C LEU A 405 -14.10 9.46 -1.55
N CYS A 406 -15.07 9.17 -2.44
CA CYS A 406 -16.26 9.99 -2.54
C CYS A 406 -17.16 9.88 -1.30
N THR A 407 -17.30 8.69 -0.68
CA THR A 407 -18.09 8.54 0.55
C THR A 407 -17.47 9.23 1.75
N LYS A 408 -16.13 9.31 1.82
CA LYS A 408 -15.42 10.06 2.87
C LYS A 408 -15.46 11.57 2.67
N ALA A 409 -15.42 12.05 1.43
CA ALA A 409 -15.25 13.46 1.12
C ALA A 409 -16.56 14.22 0.91
N GLU A 410 -17.61 13.54 0.47
CA GLU A 410 -18.87 14.14 0.04
C GLU A 410 -20.05 13.82 0.97
N PRO A 411 -21.05 14.70 1.06
CA PRO A 411 -22.31 14.39 1.74
C PRO A 411 -22.99 13.16 1.13
N ALA A 412 -23.70 12.38 1.95
CA ALA A 412 -24.28 11.09 1.55
C ALA A 412 -25.09 11.12 0.23
N HIS A 413 -25.86 12.19 -0.02
CA HIS A 413 -26.63 12.34 -1.26
C HIS A 413 -25.72 12.49 -2.50
N GLN A 414 -24.68 13.32 -2.41
CA GLN A 414 -23.74 13.53 -3.51
C GLN A 414 -22.83 12.30 -3.71
N ALA A 415 -22.36 11.70 -2.62
CA ALA A 415 -21.63 10.44 -2.66
C ALA A 415 -22.44 9.35 -3.37
N SER A 416 -23.75 9.23 -3.09
CA SER A 416 -24.62 8.29 -3.81
C SER A 416 -24.65 8.53 -5.33
N GLN A 417 -24.71 9.78 -5.77
CA GLN A 417 -24.73 10.10 -7.20
C GLN A 417 -23.42 9.69 -7.88
N ILE A 418 -22.29 9.93 -7.21
CA ILE A 418 -20.98 9.51 -7.69
C ILE A 418 -20.88 7.98 -7.68
N LEU A 419 -21.35 7.29 -6.64
CA LEU A 419 -21.41 5.83 -6.60
C LEU A 419 -22.26 5.24 -7.73
N ASP A 420 -23.32 5.93 -8.18
CA ASP A 420 -24.10 5.52 -9.34
C ASP A 420 -23.29 5.62 -10.64
N GLN A 421 -22.47 6.66 -10.79
CA GLN A 421 -21.55 6.80 -11.92
C GLN A 421 -20.45 5.74 -11.87
N VAL A 422 -19.82 5.52 -10.71
CA VAL A 422 -18.80 4.48 -10.51
C VAL A 422 -19.38 3.10 -10.85
N LEU A 423 -20.58 2.79 -10.38
CA LEU A 423 -21.27 1.54 -10.70
C LEU A 423 -21.57 1.42 -12.20
N LYS A 424 -21.88 2.55 -12.88
CA LYS A 424 -22.06 2.55 -14.34
C LYS A 424 -20.76 2.21 -15.09
N VAL A 425 -19.60 2.69 -14.62
CA VAL A 425 -18.29 2.35 -15.19
C VAL A 425 -17.86 0.92 -14.85
N ALA A 426 -18.31 0.37 -13.72
CA ALA A 426 -18.04 -1.03 -13.34
C ALA A 426 -18.87 -2.06 -14.15
N LYS A 427 -20.05 -1.66 -14.66
CA LYS A 427 -20.98 -2.58 -15.36
C LYS A 427 -20.40 -3.25 -16.61
N PRO A 428 -19.63 -2.57 -17.47
CA PRO A 428 -19.03 -3.17 -18.66
C PRO A 428 -17.85 -4.10 -18.41
N ILE A 429 -17.34 -4.23 -17.17
CA ILE A 429 -16.28 -5.21 -16.85
C ILE A 429 -16.79 -6.62 -17.24
N GLU A 430 -16.01 -7.33 -18.05
CA GLU A 430 -16.39 -8.62 -18.62
C GLU A 430 -15.91 -9.79 -17.75
N ASP A 431 -14.72 -9.70 -17.17
CA ASP A 431 -14.21 -10.70 -16.24
C ASP A 431 -15.06 -10.74 -14.97
N GLU A 432 -15.65 -11.91 -14.71
CA GLU A 432 -16.61 -12.08 -13.61
C GLU A 432 -15.96 -11.95 -12.22
N ASP A 433 -14.66 -12.24 -12.09
CA ASP A 433 -13.94 -12.05 -10.83
C ASP A 433 -13.72 -10.55 -10.57
N ASP A 434 -13.09 -9.85 -11.52
CA ASP A 434 -12.83 -8.41 -11.41
C ASP A 434 -14.13 -7.61 -11.22
N LYS A 435 -15.19 -8.02 -11.92
CA LYS A 435 -16.53 -7.45 -11.76
C LYS A 435 -17.11 -7.70 -10.38
N ALA A 436 -17.06 -8.94 -9.88
CA ALA A 436 -17.57 -9.25 -8.55
C ALA A 436 -16.81 -8.50 -7.45
N ILE A 437 -15.50 -8.34 -7.60
CA ILE A 437 -14.66 -7.52 -6.71
C ILE A 437 -15.14 -6.06 -6.74
N ALA A 438 -15.23 -5.45 -7.92
CA ALA A 438 -15.70 -4.07 -8.05
C ALA A 438 -17.09 -3.87 -7.43
N LEU A 439 -18.03 -4.79 -7.72
CA LEU A 439 -19.38 -4.73 -7.17
C LEU A 439 -19.40 -4.84 -5.65
N ALA A 440 -18.62 -5.76 -5.06
CA ALA A 440 -18.56 -5.93 -3.60
C ALA A 440 -18.05 -4.67 -2.91
N GLU A 441 -16.94 -4.10 -3.39
CA GLU A 441 -16.32 -2.90 -2.82
C GLU A 441 -17.22 -1.66 -2.99
N ILE A 442 -17.89 -1.51 -4.15
CA ILE A 442 -18.87 -0.43 -4.38
C ILE A 442 -20.09 -0.59 -3.47
N ALA A 443 -20.57 -1.83 -3.26
CA ALA A 443 -21.70 -2.11 -2.39
C ALA A 443 -21.41 -1.73 -0.92
N SER A 444 -20.22 -2.02 -0.44
CA SER A 444 -19.75 -1.56 0.87
C SER A 444 -19.89 -0.04 1.03
N GLN A 445 -19.56 0.72 -0.01
CA GLN A 445 -19.70 2.18 0.01
C GLN A 445 -21.16 2.65 0.00
N TYR A 446 -22.07 1.93 -0.68
CA TYR A 446 -23.51 2.18 -0.56
C TYR A 446 -24.02 1.99 0.87
N ALA A 447 -23.47 1.02 1.61
CA ALA A 447 -23.82 0.79 3.01
C ALA A 447 -23.42 1.98 3.90
N VAL A 448 -22.22 2.54 3.66
CA VAL A 448 -21.70 3.71 4.38
C VAL A 448 -22.59 4.95 4.20
N VAL A 449 -23.11 5.18 2.99
CA VAL A 449 -24.04 6.30 2.71
C VAL A 449 -25.50 5.99 3.12
N GLY A 450 -25.73 4.90 3.84
CA GLY A 450 -27.03 4.51 4.39
C GLY A 450 -27.95 3.73 3.44
N GLN A 451 -27.51 3.43 2.21
CA GLN A 451 -28.30 2.68 1.22
C GLN A 451 -28.07 1.16 1.34
N LYS A 452 -28.40 0.62 2.51
CA LYS A 452 -28.16 -0.78 2.86
C LYS A 452 -28.87 -1.76 1.94
N ASP A 453 -30.12 -1.49 1.55
CA ASP A 453 -30.87 -2.39 0.67
C ASP A 453 -30.21 -2.50 -0.72
N LYS A 454 -29.74 -1.37 -1.25
CA LYS A 454 -29.01 -1.33 -2.53
C LYS A 454 -27.66 -2.04 -2.41
N ALA A 455 -26.94 -1.82 -1.30
CA ALA A 455 -25.70 -2.54 -1.01
C ALA A 455 -25.93 -4.05 -0.99
N LEU A 456 -26.97 -4.54 -0.32
CA LEU A 456 -27.30 -5.97 -0.28
C LEU A 456 -27.62 -6.55 -1.65
N GLN A 457 -28.42 -5.85 -2.46
CA GLN A 457 -28.73 -6.29 -3.81
C GLN A 457 -27.47 -6.40 -4.69
N ILE A 458 -26.52 -5.48 -4.55
CA ILE A 458 -25.25 -5.52 -5.28
C ILE A 458 -24.35 -6.63 -4.73
N LEU A 459 -24.31 -6.85 -3.41
CA LEU A 459 -23.57 -7.95 -2.80
C LEU A 459 -24.11 -9.32 -3.19
N ASP A 460 -25.43 -9.48 -3.34
CA ASP A 460 -26.02 -10.72 -3.86
C ASP A 460 -25.61 -10.96 -5.31
N GLN A 461 -25.54 -9.91 -6.13
CA GLN A 461 -25.03 -10.01 -7.50
C GLN A 461 -23.54 -10.36 -7.57
N ALA A 462 -22.74 -9.85 -6.63
CA ALA A 462 -21.32 -10.17 -6.51
C ALA A 462 -21.11 -11.61 -6.00
N LEU A 463 -21.90 -12.04 -5.01
CA LEU A 463 -21.87 -13.39 -4.45
C LEU A 463 -22.19 -14.44 -5.52
N TRP A 464 -23.28 -14.25 -6.26
CA TRP A 464 -23.67 -15.17 -7.32
C TRP A 464 -22.57 -15.33 -8.37
N ARG A 465 -21.88 -14.23 -8.73
CA ARG A 465 -20.73 -14.29 -9.64
C ARG A 465 -19.60 -15.10 -9.04
N ALA A 466 -19.19 -14.77 -7.82
CA ALA A 466 -18.14 -15.46 -7.08
C ALA A 466 -18.39 -16.98 -7.00
N GLU A 467 -19.61 -17.41 -6.71
CA GLU A 467 -20.02 -18.82 -6.65
C GLU A 467 -19.89 -19.53 -8.01
N THR A 468 -20.10 -18.82 -9.12
CA THR A 468 -20.10 -19.39 -10.47
C THR A 468 -18.74 -19.43 -11.17
N ILE A 469 -17.69 -18.81 -10.59
CA ILE A 469 -16.33 -18.73 -11.16
C ILE A 469 -15.78 -20.12 -11.53
N THR A 470 -15.96 -21.13 -10.66
CA THR A 470 -15.49 -22.50 -10.93
C THR A 470 -16.38 -23.27 -11.91
N SER A 471 -17.64 -22.87 -12.04
CA SER A 471 -18.70 -23.63 -12.72
C SER A 471 -18.88 -23.23 -14.18
N ARG A 472 -18.64 -21.96 -14.55
CA ARG A 472 -18.94 -21.42 -15.90
C ARG A 472 -17.78 -21.40 -16.90
N ARG A 473 -16.51 -21.36 -16.47
CA ARG A 473 -15.38 -21.55 -17.41
C ARG A 473 -15.35 -22.96 -18.02
N VAL A 474 -16.02 -23.94 -17.39
CA VAL A 474 -16.25 -25.27 -17.97
C VAL A 474 -17.33 -25.25 -19.06
N VAL A 475 -18.29 -24.31 -19.00
CA VAL A 475 -19.41 -24.21 -19.95
C VAL A 475 -19.02 -23.46 -21.21
N ASP A 476 -18.22 -22.39 -21.11
CA ASP A 476 -17.74 -21.65 -22.31
C ASP A 476 -16.77 -22.49 -23.16
N LEU A 477 -16.03 -23.42 -22.55
CA LEU A 477 -15.25 -24.43 -23.29
C LEU A 477 -16.11 -25.60 -23.82
N GLY A 478 -17.32 -25.79 -23.29
CA GLY A 478 -18.27 -26.82 -23.72
C GLY A 478 -19.18 -26.39 -24.88
N LEU A 479 -19.46 -25.08 -25.02
CA LEU A 479 -20.34 -24.55 -26.07
C LEU A 479 -19.65 -24.36 -27.43
N PHE A 480 -18.32 -24.40 -27.50
CA PHE A 480 -17.58 -24.40 -28.78
C PHE A 480 -17.37 -25.79 -29.42
N ARG A 481 -17.93 -26.87 -28.85
CA ARG A 481 -17.79 -28.23 -29.40
C ARG A 481 -19.08 -28.91 -29.90
N PHE A 482 -20.22 -28.25 -29.92
CA PHE A 482 -21.42 -28.81 -30.53
C PHE A 482 -22.25 -27.77 -31.29
N THR A 483 -21.80 -27.45 -32.50
CA THR A 483 -22.69 -27.27 -33.66
C THR A 483 -21.96 -27.87 -34.87
N LEU A 484 -22.57 -28.91 -35.45
CA LEU A 484 -22.16 -29.60 -36.69
C LEU A 484 -22.11 -28.64 -37.89
#